data_AF-A0A958N558-F1
#
_entry.id   AF-A0A958N558-F1
#
_cell.length_a   1.000
_cell.length_b   1.000
_cell.length_c   1.000
_cell.angle_alpha   90.00
_cell.angle_beta   90.00
_cell.angle_gamma   90.00
#
_symmetry.space_group_name_H-M   'P 1'
#
loop_
_entity.id
_entity.type
_entity.pdbx_description
1 polymer ?
#
loop_
_entity_poly.entity_id
_entity_poly.type
_entity_poly.pdbx_seq_one_letter_code
_entity_poly.pdbx_strand_id
1 'polypeptide(L)'
;MKSKALITRYLKFILYMIVVNLSFATLALAQSGLEGKINETILDLVRIINILIVGFVAWSGFLISKGDSSGVTRLIYGVVGLIVVNASYLIINYFK
;
A
#
# COMPACT_ATOMS: atom_id res chain seq x y z
N MET A 1 33.61 -47.28 14.95
CA MET A 1 32.15 -47.06 14.72
C MET A 1 31.63 -45.65 15.10
N LYS A 2 32.34 -44.82 15.89
CA LYS A 2 31.86 -43.48 16.30
C LYS A 2 31.85 -42.39 15.21
N SER A 3 32.70 -42.50 14.18
CA SER A 3 32.85 -41.47 13.13
C SER A 3 31.60 -41.32 12.23
N LYS A 4 30.94 -42.45 11.87
CA LYS A 4 29.73 -42.41 11.02
C LYS A 4 28.56 -41.68 11.69
N ALA A 5 28.40 -41.81 13.00
CA ALA A 5 27.34 -41.15 13.76
C ALA A 5 27.48 -39.62 13.81
N LEU A 6 28.73 -39.11 13.83
CA LEU A 6 29.00 -37.68 13.77
C LEU A 6 28.61 -37.11 12.41
N ILE A 7 29.04 -37.78 11.33
CA ILE A 7 28.76 -37.35 9.95
C ILE A 7 27.26 -37.30 9.68
N THR A 8 26.49 -38.30 10.16
CA THR A 8 25.03 -38.29 10.01
C THR A 8 24.35 -37.16 10.78
N ARG A 9 24.87 -36.75 11.94
CA ARG A 9 24.35 -35.59 12.69
C ARG A 9 24.60 -34.27 11.97
N TYR A 10 25.81 -34.06 11.46
CA TYR A 10 26.13 -32.87 10.68
C TYR A 10 25.33 -32.80 9.37
N LEU A 11 25.15 -33.93 8.69
CA LEU A 11 24.37 -33.99 7.46
C LEU A 11 22.91 -33.61 7.70
N LYS A 12 22.29 -34.12 8.79
CA LYS A 12 20.93 -33.73 9.19
C LYS A 12 20.83 -32.24 9.52
N PHE A 13 21.81 -31.70 10.23
CA PHE A 13 21.84 -30.28 10.59
C PHE A 13 21.93 -29.36 9.36
N ILE A 14 22.80 -29.70 8.40
CA ILE A 14 22.94 -28.97 7.13
C ILE A 14 21.63 -29.06 6.34
N LEU A 15 21.01 -30.23 6.28
CA LEU A 15 19.73 -30.40 5.58
C LEU A 15 18.62 -29.52 6.19
N TYR A 16 18.53 -29.45 7.53
CA TYR A 16 17.60 -28.56 8.22
C TYR A 16 17.86 -27.09 7.90
N MET A 17 19.13 -26.65 7.90
CA MET A 17 19.49 -25.27 7.57
C MET A 17 19.11 -24.90 6.13
N ILE A 18 19.27 -25.82 5.17
CA ILE A 18 18.87 -25.61 3.77
C ILE A 18 17.35 -25.47 3.65
N VAL A 19 16.59 -26.36 4.30
CA VAL A 19 15.11 -26.33 4.28
C VAL A 19 14.59 -25.03 4.90
N VAL A 20 15.16 -24.60 6.02
CA VAL A 20 14.80 -23.34 6.69
C VAL A 20 15.09 -22.14 5.78
N ASN A 21 16.26 -22.07 5.15
CA ASN A 21 16.60 -20.99 4.22
C ASN A 21 15.71 -20.95 2.97
N LEU A 22 15.37 -22.12 2.40
CA LEU A 22 14.43 -22.21 1.28
C LEU A 22 13.02 -21.74 1.64
N SER A 23 12.59 -22.01 2.89
CA SER A 23 11.29 -21.58 3.41
C SER A 23 11.23 -20.04 3.52
N PHE A 24 12.29 -19.41 4.01
CA PHE A 24 12.37 -17.95 4.09
C PHE A 24 12.46 -17.28 2.70
N ALA A 25 13.21 -17.87 1.77
CA ALA A 25 13.31 -17.35 0.40
C ALA A 25 11.96 -17.41 -0.35
N THR A 26 11.16 -18.46 -0.13
CA THR A 26 9.83 -18.59 -0.73
C THR A 26 8.81 -17.63 -0.10
N LEU A 27 8.89 -17.38 1.21
CA LEU A 27 8.10 -16.35 1.90
C LEU A 27 8.42 -14.94 1.39
N ALA A 28 9.69 -14.61 1.19
CA ALA A 28 10.12 -13.32 0.65
C ALA A 28 9.67 -13.11 -0.81
N LEU A 29 9.75 -14.15 -1.64
CA LEU A 29 9.24 -14.11 -3.02
C LEU A 29 7.71 -13.91 -3.08
N ALA A 30 6.96 -14.60 -2.20
CA ALA A 30 5.52 -14.45 -2.09
C ALA A 30 5.11 -13.05 -1.60
N GLN A 31 5.90 -12.45 -0.70
CA GLN A 31 5.68 -11.09 -0.21
C GLN A 31 5.94 -10.03 -1.30
N SER A 32 6.99 -10.20 -2.11
CA SER A 32 7.31 -9.27 -3.21
C SER A 32 6.20 -9.21 -4.28
N GLY A 33 5.53 -10.34 -4.55
CA GLY A 33 4.40 -10.40 -5.50
C GLY A 33 3.11 -9.76 -4.97
N LEU A 34 2.93 -9.71 -3.64
CA LEU A 34 1.80 -9.01 -3.01
C LEU A 34 2.05 -7.49 -2.94
N GLU A 35 3.27 -7.05 -2.66
CA GLU A 35 3.61 -5.62 -2.59
C GLU A 35 3.32 -4.86 -3.88
N GLY A 36 3.60 -5.48 -5.04
CA GLY A 36 3.28 -4.91 -6.35
C GLY A 36 1.77 -4.67 -6.53
N LYS A 37 0.95 -5.69 -6.26
CA LYS A 37 -0.51 -5.61 -6.40
C LYS A 37 -1.16 -4.64 -5.40
N ILE A 38 -0.64 -4.59 -4.17
CA ILE A 38 -1.13 -3.64 -3.15
C ILE A 38 -0.83 -2.21 -3.60
N ASN A 39 0.34 -1.95 -4.18
CA ASN A 39 0.68 -0.63 -4.68
C ASN A 39 -0.23 -0.17 -5.83
N GLU A 40 -0.46 -1.06 -6.80
CA GLU A 40 -1.39 -0.79 -7.91
C GLU A 40 -2.80 -0.51 -7.39
N THR A 41 -3.25 -1.28 -6.39
CA THR A 41 -4.57 -1.07 -5.76
C THR A 41 -4.66 0.27 -5.03
N ILE A 42 -3.61 0.68 -4.31
CA ILE A 42 -3.55 1.99 -3.62
C ILE A 42 -3.60 3.13 -4.64
N LEU A 43 -2.85 3.00 -5.74
CA LEU A 43 -2.84 3.97 -6.84
C LEU A 43 -4.23 4.14 -7.45
N ASP A 44 -4.91 3.04 -7.77
CA ASP A 44 -6.25 3.07 -8.33
C ASP A 44 -7.27 3.68 -7.35
N LEU A 45 -7.16 3.35 -6.06
CA LEU A 45 -8.02 3.92 -5.03
C LEU A 45 -7.84 5.44 -4.91
N VAL A 46 -6.60 5.92 -4.85
CA VAL A 46 -6.28 7.36 -4.81
C VAL A 46 -6.83 8.07 -6.05
N ARG A 47 -6.73 7.44 -7.22
CA ARG A 47 -7.27 7.99 -8.47
C ARG A 47 -8.79 8.13 -8.44
N ILE A 48 -9.50 7.10 -7.97
CA ILE A 48 -10.97 7.13 -7.83
C ILE A 48 -11.38 8.22 -6.83
N ILE A 49 -10.72 8.29 -5.67
CA ILE A 49 -11.03 9.30 -4.65
C ILE A 49 -10.81 10.72 -5.21
N ASN A 50 -9.71 10.96 -5.92
CA ASN A 50 -9.46 12.26 -6.53
C ASN A 50 -10.54 12.64 -7.56
N ILE A 51 -11.02 11.69 -8.38
CA ILE A 51 -12.12 11.93 -9.32
C ILE A 51 -13.40 12.34 -8.56
N LEU A 52 -13.72 11.65 -7.47
CA LEU A 52 -14.90 11.97 -6.64
C LEU A 52 -14.78 13.36 -6.02
N ILE A 53 -13.60 13.72 -5.50
CA ILE A 53 -13.35 15.04 -4.91
C ILE A 53 -13.47 16.14 -5.96
N VAL A 54 -12.92 15.95 -7.16
CA VAL A 54 -13.06 16.91 -8.26
C VAL A 54 -14.54 17.10 -8.64
N GLY A 55 -15.32 16.02 -8.72
CA GLY A 55 -16.77 16.10 -8.93
C GLY A 55 -17.49 16.88 -7.83
N PHE A 56 -17.11 16.66 -6.58
CA PHE A 56 -17.64 17.39 -5.43
C PHE A 56 -17.27 18.88 -5.42
N VAL A 57 -16.05 19.22 -5.82
CA VAL A 57 -15.58 20.60 -6.00
C VAL A 57 -16.36 21.30 -7.11
N ALA A 58 -16.54 20.64 -8.26
CA ALA A 58 -17.34 21.17 -9.37
C ALA A 58 -18.80 21.40 -8.95
N TRP A 59 -19.39 20.45 -8.21
CA TRP A 59 -20.74 20.58 -7.65
C TRP A 59 -20.85 21.75 -6.66
N SER A 60 -19.84 21.93 -5.82
CA SER A 60 -19.79 23.05 -4.87
C SER A 60 -19.71 24.40 -5.61
N GLY A 61 -18.92 24.49 -6.69
CA GLY A 61 -18.89 25.65 -7.58
C GLY A 61 -20.25 25.97 -8.21
N PHE A 62 -21.01 24.95 -8.59
CA PHE A 62 -22.37 25.10 -9.09
C PHE A 62 -23.38 25.57 -8.03
N LEU A 63 -23.21 25.18 -6.77
CA LEU A 63 -24.04 25.71 -5.67
C LEU A 63 -23.73 27.18 -5.39
N ILE A 64 -22.46 27.57 -5.45
CA ILE A 64 -22.04 28.96 -5.29
C ILE A 64 -22.65 29.83 -6.40
N SER A 65 -22.66 29.37 -7.65
CA SER A 65 -23.26 30.13 -8.76
C SER A 65 -24.78 30.29 -8.64
N LYS A 66 -25.45 29.43 -7.87
CA LYS A 66 -26.87 29.56 -7.51
C LYS A 66 -27.15 30.47 -6.31
N GLY A 67 -26.11 31.03 -5.69
CA GLY A 67 -26.24 31.88 -4.51
C GLY A 67 -26.43 31.11 -3.19
N ASP A 68 -26.18 29.80 -3.19
CA ASP A 68 -26.24 29.00 -1.96
C ASP A 68 -24.93 29.18 -1.17
N SER A 69 -25.03 29.85 -0.02
CA SER A 69 -23.90 30.12 0.88
C SER A 69 -23.23 28.86 1.42
N SER A 70 -23.92 27.72 1.41
CA SER A 70 -23.33 26.43 1.81
C SER A 70 -22.31 25.90 0.78
N GLY A 71 -22.35 26.40 -0.46
CA GLY A 71 -21.42 26.02 -1.52
C GLY A 71 -19.96 26.36 -1.20
N VAL A 72 -19.70 27.51 -0.56
CA VAL A 72 -18.34 27.92 -0.18
C VAL A 72 -17.76 26.99 0.88
N THR A 73 -18.53 26.67 1.92
CA THR A 73 -18.10 25.75 2.97
C THR A 73 -17.82 24.35 2.41
N ARG A 74 -18.68 23.85 1.52
CA ARG A 74 -18.48 22.57 0.82
C ARG A 74 -17.23 22.60 -0.05
N LEU A 75 -16.99 23.69 -0.77
CA LEU A 75 -15.78 23.86 -1.57
C LEU A 75 -14.51 23.76 -0.73
N ILE A 76 -14.49 24.43 0.43
CA ILE A 76 -13.36 24.36 1.38
C ILE A 76 -13.12 22.91 1.82
N TYR A 77 -14.17 22.18 2.20
CA TYR A 77 -14.03 20.77 2.57
C TYR A 77 -13.52 19.91 1.42
N GLY A 78 -13.95 20.18 0.18
CA GLY A 78 -13.44 19.49 -1.01
C GLY A 78 -11.94 19.72 -1.21
N VAL A 79 -11.48 20.96 -1.08
CA VAL A 79 -10.06 21.32 -1.21
C VAL A 79 -9.23 20.69 -0.10
N VAL A 80 -9.69 20.75 1.16
CA VAL A 80 -9.02 20.11 2.29
C VAL A 80 -8.93 18.59 2.08
N GLY A 81 -10.00 17.96 1.62
CA GLY A 81 -9.99 16.54 1.27
C GLY A 81 -8.95 16.20 0.20
N LEU A 82 -8.83 17.03 -0.84
CA LEU A 82 -7.82 16.85 -1.88
C LEU A 82 -6.39 16.92 -1.33
N ILE A 83 -6.12 17.87 -0.42
CA ILE A 83 -4.81 18.02 0.22
C ILE A 83 -4.49 16.79 1.07
N VAL A 84 -5.43 16.36 1.92
CA VAL A 84 -5.22 15.22 2.84
C VAL A 84 -4.95 13.93 2.08
N VAL A 85 -5.72 13.63 1.02
CA VAL A 85 -5.54 12.41 0.22
C VAL A 85 -4.18 12.39 -0.47
N ASN A 86 -3.78 13.51 -1.09
CA ASN A 86 -2.49 13.57 -1.78
C ASN A 86 -1.30 13.59 -0.80
N ALA A 87 -1.43 14.25 0.36
CA ALA A 87 -0.43 14.19 1.42
C ALA A 87 -0.26 12.76 1.96
N SER A 88 -1.35 12.03 2.18
CA SER A 88 -1.31 10.64 2.64
C SER A 88 -0.61 9.74 1.64
N TYR A 89 -0.87 9.93 0.35
CA TYR A 89 -0.19 9.20 -0.73
C TYR A 89 1.31 9.50 -0.78
N LEU A 90 1.73 10.76 -0.61
CA LEU A 90 3.13 11.14 -0.54
C LEU A 90 3.86 10.48 0.66
N ILE A 91 3.20 10.40 1.82
CA ILE A 91 3.75 9.73 3.00
C ILE A 91 3.95 8.23 2.74
N ILE A 92 2.96 7.56 2.13
CA ILE A 92 3.06 6.13 1.78
C ILE A 92 4.25 5.89 0.84
N ASN A 93 4.48 6.79 -0.12
CA ASN A 93 5.62 6.70 -1.03
C ASN A 93 6.97 7.02 -0.37
N TYR A 94 7.00 7.85 0.68
CA TYR A 94 8.23 8.19 1.39
C TYR A 94 8.79 7.02 2.22
N PHE A 95 7.91 6.15 2.74
CA PHE A 95 8.31 4.98 3.52
C PHE A 95 8.59 3.72 2.67
N LYS A 96 8.54 3.83 1.34
CA LYS A 96 8.97 2.79 0.40
C LYS A 96 10.40 3.05 -0.07
#